data_AF-H8L0T3-F1
#
_entry.id   AF-H8L0T3-F1
#
_cell.length_a   1.000
_cell.length_b   1.000
_cell.length_c   1.000
_cell.angle_alpha   90.00
_cell.angle_beta   90.00
_cell.angle_gamma   90.00
#
_symmetry.space_group_name_H-M   'P 1'
#
loop_
_entity.id
_entity.type
_entity.pdbx_description
1 polymer ?
#
loop_
_entity_poly.entity_id
_entity_poly.type
_entity_poly.pdbx_seq_one_letter_code
_entity_poly.pdbx_strand_id
1 'polypeptide(L)'
;MYRPIESATQLGKIIRDQRKGHGLRQEDLASMIGVSHVSLAHIEQGRPSAKLGNLLELMSQLGLRLVIDVPAEERVLAAEP
;
A
#
# COMPACT_ATOMS: atom_id res chain seq x y z
N MET A 1 -1.24 17.19 4.95
CA MET A 1 -2.67 16.86 5.03
C MET A 1 -2.83 15.42 4.57
N TYR A 2 -3.36 14.53 5.40
CA TYR A 2 -3.68 13.15 5.03
C TYR A 2 -5.10 13.09 4.43
N ARG A 3 -5.35 12.12 3.56
CA ARG A 3 -6.68 11.89 2.97
C ARG A 3 -7.08 10.43 3.23
N PRO A 4 -8.37 10.16 3.52
CA PRO A 4 -8.82 8.80 3.69
C PRO A 4 -8.69 8.01 2.37
N ILE A 5 -8.38 6.73 2.53
CA ILE A 5 -8.42 5.74 1.45
C ILE A 5 -9.63 4.84 1.73
N GLU A 6 -10.61 4.88 0.84
CA GLU A 6 -11.90 4.21 1.05
C GLU A 6 -12.01 2.89 0.27
N SER A 7 -11.04 2.58 -0.59
CA SER A 7 -11.04 1.32 -1.35
C SER A 7 -9.65 0.83 -1.72
N ALA A 8 -9.52 -0.47 -1.94
CA ALA A 8 -8.31 -1.08 -2.47
C ALA A 8 -7.94 -0.55 -3.86
N THR A 9 -8.93 -0.23 -4.71
CA THR A 9 -8.72 0.37 -6.03
C THR A 9 -8.10 1.76 -5.93
N GLN A 10 -8.55 2.58 -4.97
CA GLN A 10 -7.96 3.89 -4.71
C GLN A 10 -6.50 3.75 -4.26
N LEU A 11 -6.21 2.82 -3.35
CA LEU A 11 -4.84 2.54 -2.92
C LEU A 11 -3.95 2.07 -4.08
N GLY A 12 -4.43 1.12 -4.88
CA GLY A 12 -3.73 0.60 -6.05
C GLY A 12 -3.39 1.70 -7.08
N LYS A 13 -4.32 2.64 -7.29
CA LYS A 13 -4.09 3.80 -8.15
C LYS A 13 -2.98 4.71 -7.60
N ILE A 14 -2.99 5.02 -6.30
CA ILE A 14 -1.94 5.84 -5.66
C ILE A 14 -0.56 5.18 -5.83
N ILE A 15 -0.48 3.87 -5.60
CA ILE A 15 0.73 3.07 -5.81
C ILE A 15 1.22 3.16 -7.26
N ARG A 16 0.31 2.96 -8.22
CA ARG A 16 0.62 3.04 -9.65
C ARG A 16 1.12 4.42 -10.06
N ASP A 17 0.47 5.47 -9.58
CA ASP A 17 0.82 6.85 -9.91
C ASP A 17 2.19 7.20 -9.31
N GLN A 18 2.47 6.79 -8.07
CA GLN A 18 3.77 6.98 -7.44
C GLN A 18 4.89 6.22 -8.17
N ARG A 19 4.67 4.94 -8.53
CA ARG A 19 5.63 4.18 -9.34
C ARG A 19 5.93 4.87 -10.67
N LYS A 20 4.89 5.32 -11.37
CA LYS A 20 5.05 6.05 -12.64
C LYS A 20 5.77 7.39 -12.46
N GLY A 21 5.52 8.11 -11.37
CA GLY A 21 6.25 9.33 -11.02
C GLY A 21 7.75 9.10 -10.85
N HIS A 22 8.15 7.90 -10.42
CA HIS A 22 9.55 7.49 -10.32
C HIS A 22 10.13 6.94 -11.65
N GLY A 23 9.33 6.87 -12.72
CA GLY A 23 9.77 6.32 -14.02
C GLY A 23 10.01 4.80 -14.03
N LEU A 24 9.59 4.08 -12.97
CA LEU A 24 9.82 2.65 -12.84
C LEU A 24 8.83 1.84 -13.67
N ARG A 25 9.28 0.76 -14.33
CA ARG A 25 8.37 -0.24 -14.91
C ARG A 25 7.82 -1.14 -13.80
N GLN A 26 6.73 -1.85 -14.10
CA GLN A 26 6.18 -2.82 -13.14
C GLN A 26 7.19 -3.94 -12.85
N GLU A 27 7.88 -4.45 -13.87
CA GLU A 27 8.90 -5.49 -13.69
C GLU A 27 10.03 -5.06 -12.74
N ASP A 28 10.48 -3.81 -12.85
CA ASP A 28 11.56 -3.28 -12.01
C ASP A 28 11.14 -3.25 -10.54
N LEU A 29 9.97 -2.64 -10.25
CA LEU A 29 9.47 -2.55 -8.87
C LEU A 29 9.14 -3.95 -8.31
N ALA A 30 8.53 -4.81 -9.12
CA ALA A 30 8.18 -6.17 -8.70
C ALA A 30 9.43 -6.96 -8.30
N SER A 31 10.53 -6.79 -9.05
CA SER A 31 11.82 -7.43 -8.76
C SER A 31 12.44 -6.91 -7.48
N MET A 32 12.35 -5.60 -7.20
CA MET A 32 12.87 -4.99 -5.97
C MET A 32 12.20 -5.51 -4.70
N ILE A 33 10.91 -5.87 -4.77
CA ILE A 33 10.13 -6.37 -3.62
C ILE A 33 9.93 -7.90 -3.65
N GLY A 34 10.58 -8.61 -4.58
CA GLY A 34 10.49 -10.08 -4.66
C GLY A 34 9.10 -10.63 -5.01
N VAL A 35 8.31 -9.93 -5.83
CA VAL A 35 7.00 -10.40 -6.31
C VAL A 35 6.95 -10.57 -7.83
N SER A 36 5.96 -11.30 -8.33
CA SER A 36 5.73 -11.38 -9.79
C SER A 36 5.17 -10.07 -10.35
N HIS A 37 5.44 -9.76 -11.62
CA HIS A 37 4.85 -8.60 -12.29
C HIS A 37 3.30 -8.65 -12.28
N VAL A 38 2.72 -9.85 -12.37
CA VAL A 38 1.26 -10.08 -12.30
C VAL A 38 0.74 -9.69 -10.92
N SER A 39 1.44 -10.09 -9.86
CA SER A 39 1.09 -9.70 -8.49
C SER A 39 1.14 -8.19 -8.32
N LEU A 40 2.17 -7.52 -8.84
CA LEU A 40 2.22 -6.06 -8.81
C LEU A 40 1.07 -5.42 -9.59
N ALA A 41 0.76 -5.93 -10.79
CA ALA A 41 -0.37 -5.45 -11.58
C ALA A 41 -1.71 -5.62 -10.85
N HIS A 42 -1.91 -6.74 -10.15
CA HIS A 42 -3.09 -6.97 -9.31
C HIS A 42 -3.18 -5.99 -8.13
N ILE A 43 -2.06 -5.70 -7.47
CA ILE A 43 -1.98 -4.68 -6.42
C ILE A 43 -2.39 -3.31 -6.96
N GLU A 44 -1.82 -2.89 -8.10
CA GLU A 44 -2.15 -1.60 -8.73
C GLU A 44 -3.61 -1.50 -9.20
N GLN A 45 -4.26 -2.64 -9.48
CA GLN A 45 -5.68 -2.72 -9.81
C GLN A 45 -6.59 -2.73 -8.56
N GLY A 46 -6.02 -2.87 -7.36
CA GLY A 46 -6.78 -2.98 -6.11
C GLY A 46 -7.45 -4.34 -5.91
N ARG A 47 -6.89 -5.42 -6.48
CA ARG A 47 -7.45 -6.78 -6.29
C ARG A 47 -7.31 -7.23 -4.83
N PRO A 48 -8.29 -7.98 -4.28
CA PRO A 48 -8.31 -8.39 -2.87
C PRO A 48 -7.21 -9.41 -2.50
N SER A 49 -6.55 -10.02 -3.49
CA SER A 49 -5.52 -11.05 -3.26
C SER A 49 -4.13 -10.49 -2.91
N ALA A 50 -3.99 -9.17 -2.76
CA ALA A 50 -2.74 -8.56 -2.34
C ALA A 50 -2.35 -8.97 -0.91
N LYS A 51 -1.18 -9.58 -0.74
CA LYS A 51 -0.64 -9.86 0.59
C LYS A 51 -0.25 -8.55 1.27
N LEU A 52 -0.74 -8.33 2.50
CA LEU A 52 -0.50 -7.11 3.26
C LEU A 52 1.00 -6.81 3.45
N GLY A 53 1.82 -7.83 3.73
CA GLY A 53 3.28 -7.66 3.86
C GLY A 53 3.92 -7.04 2.62
N ASN A 54 3.60 -7.58 1.44
CA ASN A 54 4.10 -7.07 0.16
C ASN A 54 3.62 -5.64 -0.11
N LEU A 55 2.39 -5.31 0.31
CA LEU A 55 1.83 -3.97 0.17
C LEU A 55 2.60 -2.95 1.01
N LEU A 56 2.91 -3.29 2.26
CA LEU A 56 3.69 -2.43 3.16
C LEU A 56 5.12 -2.22 2.64
N GLU A 57 5.78 -3.29 2.20
CA GLU A 57 7.11 -3.22 1.61
C GLU A 57 7.12 -2.35 0.34
N LEU A 58 6.16 -2.57 -0.55
CA LEU A 58 5.98 -1.76 -1.75
C LEU A 58 5.76 -0.27 -1.44
N MET A 59 4.94 0.04 -0.43
CA MET A 59 4.70 1.42 -0.01
C MET A 59 6.00 2.05 0.49
N SER A 60 6.77 1.31 1.28
CA SER A 60 8.10 1.75 1.75
C SER A 60 9.07 2.04 0.59
N GLN A 61 9.15 1.15 -0.41
CA GLN A 61 10.03 1.33 -1.57
C GLN A 61 9.64 2.54 -2.43
N LEU A 62 8.35 2.88 -2.47
CA LEU A 62 7.83 4.04 -3.19
C LEU A 62 7.86 5.34 -2.37
N GLY A 63 8.35 5.30 -1.13
CA GLY A 63 8.35 6.45 -0.20
C GLY A 63 6.95 6.83 0.31
N LEU A 64 5.96 5.93 0.18
CA LEU A 64 4.62 6.10 0.71
C LEU A 64 4.58 5.70 2.19
N ARG A 65 3.89 6.51 3.01
CA ARG A 65 3.70 6.24 4.44
C ARG A 65 2.24 5.90 4.71
N LEU A 66 1.99 4.76 5.35
CA LEU A 66 0.69 4.40 5.88
C LEU A 66 0.55 5.00 7.29
N VAL A 67 -0.52 5.77 7.51
CA VAL A 67 -0.87 6.33 8.82
C VAL A 67 -2.20 5.73 9.22
N ILE A 68 -2.27 5.20 10.46
CA ILE A 68 -3.50 4.68 11.04
C ILE A 68 -4.00 5.73 12.04
N ASP A 69 -5.20 6.24 11.80
CA ASP A 69 -5.90 7.11 12.73
C ASP A 69 -6.78 6.23 13.62
N VAL A 70 -6.49 6.21 14.93
CA VAL A 70 -7.21 5.42 15.92
C VAL A 70 -8.03 6.38 16.78
N PRO A 71 -9.37 6.30 16.76
CA PRO A 71 -10.23 7.14 17.58
C PRO A 71 -9.86 7.03 19.06
N ALA A 72 -9.86 8.16 19.77
CA ALA A 72 -9.44 8.22 21.18
C ALA A 72 -10.32 7.35 22.11
N GLU A 73 -11.58 7.10 21.75
CA GLU A 73 -12.54 6.32 22.53
C GLU A 73 -12.22 4.82 22.55
N GLU A 74 -11.53 4.29 21.52
CA GLU A 74 -11.16 2.87 21.43
C GLU A 74 -9.84 2.54 22.15
N ARG A 75 -9.08 3.56 22.54
CA ARG A 75 -7.79 3.41 23.22
C ARG A 75 -7.91 2.93 24.67
N VAL A 76 -9.08 3.08 25.27
CA VAL A 76 -9.39 2.67 26.65
C VAL A 76 -9.61 1.16 26.78
N LEU A 77 -9.94 0.46 25.69
CA LEU A 77 -10.23 -0.99 25.70
C LEU A 77 -9.02 -1.87 25.36
N ALA A 78 -7.97 -1.30 24.75
CA ALA A 78 -6.73 -2.01 24.43
C ALA A 78 -5.64 -1.82 25.49
N ALA A 79 -5.95 -1.10 26.57
CA ALA A 79 -5.01 -0.77 27.62
C ALA A 79 -5.48 -1.36 28.96
N GLU A 80 -5.45 -2.69 29.13
CA GLU A 80 -5.27 -3.36 30.44
C GLU A 80 -4.73 -4.80 30.25
N PRO A 81 -3.87 -5.35 31.12
CA PRO A 81 -2.85 -4.74 32.00
C PRO A 81 -1.41 -4.94 31.49
#